data_AF-A0A959RWD8-F1
#
_entry.id   AF-A0A959RWD8-F1
#
_cell.length_a   1.000
_cell.length_b   1.000
_cell.length_c   1.000
_cell.angle_alpha   90.00
_cell.angle_beta   90.00
_cell.angle_gamma   90.00
#
_symmetry.space_group_name_H-M   'P 1'
#
loop_
_entity.id
_entity.type
_entity.pdbx_description
1 polymer ?
#
loop_
_entity_poly.entity_id
_entity_poly.type
_entity_poly.pdbx_seq_one_letter_code
_entity_poly.pdbx_strand_id
1 'polypeptide(L)'
;MMKKLIIVFILIFFNSVFSQDQTSPITIKGDSLKGKLVSGENIREVIGNVIIIQDDIKITCSKAIQYLAKNSALLIGNVVLT
;
A
#
# COMPACT_ATOMS: atom_id res chain seq x y z
N MET A 1 6.00 -24.33 -44.18
CA MET A 1 6.80 -23.46 -43.28
C MET A 1 5.94 -22.45 -42.51
N MET A 2 5.04 -21.71 -43.17
CA MET A 2 4.12 -20.72 -42.53
C MET A 2 3.30 -21.23 -41.34
N LYS A 3 2.79 -22.47 -41.36
CA LYS A 3 1.99 -23.03 -40.24
C LYS A 3 2.80 -23.15 -38.93
N LYS A 4 4.11 -23.42 -39.02
CA LYS A 4 5.00 -23.48 -37.84
C LYS A 4 5.26 -22.08 -37.27
N LEU A 5 5.30 -21.05 -38.11
CA LEU A 5 5.48 -19.65 -37.71
C LEU A 5 4.27 -19.13 -36.94
N ILE A 6 3.05 -19.52 -37.35
CA ILE A 6 1.79 -19.18 -36.66
C ILE A 6 1.76 -19.77 -35.24
N ILE A 7 2.20 -21.02 -35.07
CA ILE A 7 2.24 -21.68 -33.76
C ILE A 7 3.20 -20.99 -32.80
N VAL A 8 4.37 -20.55 -33.29
CA VAL A 8 5.34 -19.79 -32.49
C VAL A 8 4.74 -18.44 -32.05
N PHE A 9 4.02 -17.76 -32.94
CA PHE A 9 3.38 -16.49 -32.64
C PHE A 9 2.29 -16.64 -31.56
N ILE A 10 1.51 -17.73 -31.60
CA ILE A 10 0.49 -18.04 -30.59
C ILE A 10 1.12 -18.32 -29.22
N LEU A 11 2.24 -19.07 -29.16
CA LEU A 11 2.92 -19.39 -27.89
C LEU A 11 3.52 -18.17 -27.19
N ILE A 12 3.94 -17.15 -27.94
CA ILE A 12 4.48 -15.90 -27.37
C ILE A 12 3.37 -15.06 -26.72
N PHE A 13 2.15 -15.07 -27.27
CA PHE A 13 1.02 -14.30 -26.76
C PHE A 13 0.41 -14.84 -25.45
N PHE A 14 0.61 -16.11 -25.09
CA PHE A 14 0.08 -16.68 -23.85
C PHE A 14 0.91 -16.32 -22.60
N ASN A 15 2.17 -15.91 -22.75
CA ASN A 15 3.05 -15.61 -21.61
C ASN A 15 2.81 -14.22 -20.99
N SER A 16 2.06 -13.34 -21.67
CA SER A 16 1.81 -11.96 -21.23
C SER A 16 0.61 -11.80 -20.28
N VAL A 17 -0.08 -12.88 -19.89
CA VAL A 17 -1.34 -12.81 -19.12
C VAL A 17 -1.13 -12.82 -17.59
N PHE A 18 0.09 -13.06 -17.10
CA PHE A 18 0.35 -13.28 -15.66
C PHE A 18 1.15 -12.18 -14.96
N SER A 19 0.88 -10.90 -15.24
CA SER A 19 1.45 -9.81 -14.44
C SER A 19 0.36 -8.90 -13.90
N GLN A 20 -0.17 -9.25 -12.73
CA GLN A 20 -0.91 -8.35 -11.86
C GLN A 20 -0.31 -8.52 -10.47
N ASP A 21 0.41 -7.50 -10.02
CA ASP A 21 0.88 -7.43 -8.63
C ASP A 21 -0.35 -7.46 -7.72
N GLN A 22 -0.52 -8.55 -6.96
CA GLN A 22 -1.67 -8.74 -6.04
C GLN A 22 -1.48 -8.00 -4.70
N THR A 23 -0.68 -6.92 -4.68
CA THR A 23 -0.44 -6.20 -3.43
C THR A 23 -1.69 -5.45 -3.02
N SER A 24 -2.24 -5.75 -1.83
CA SER A 24 -3.41 -5.04 -1.33
C SER A 24 -3.06 -3.60 -0.97
N PRO A 25 -4.01 -2.65 -1.12
CA PRO A 25 -3.77 -1.28 -0.69
C PRO A 25 -3.63 -1.20 0.84
N ILE A 26 -2.75 -0.31 1.30
CA ILE A 26 -2.65 0.02 2.73
C ILE A 26 -3.95 0.67 3.21
N THR A 27 -4.57 0.08 4.23
CA THR A 27 -5.74 0.64 4.90
C THR A 27 -5.34 1.18 6.26
N ILE A 28 -5.66 2.44 6.55
CA ILE A 28 -5.46 3.06 7.87
C ILE A 28 -6.81 3.51 8.44
N LYS A 29 -7.06 3.17 9.70
CA LYS A 29 -8.24 3.60 10.48
C LYS A 29 -7.80 4.10 11.85
N GLY A 30 -8.62 4.97 12.44
CA GLY A 30 -8.49 5.48 13.80
C GLY A 30 -9.70 6.35 14.15
N ASP A 31 -9.74 6.86 15.37
CA ASP A 31 -10.89 7.63 15.88
C ASP A 31 -11.00 9.01 15.22
N SER A 32 -9.87 9.60 14.81
CA SER A 32 -9.80 10.91 14.17
C SER A 32 -8.73 10.96 13.08
N LEU A 33 -9.01 11.69 11.99
CA LEU A 33 -8.06 12.03 10.94
C LEU A 33 -7.96 13.56 10.81
N LYS A 34 -6.74 14.09 10.86
CA LYS A 34 -6.46 15.52 10.69
C LYS A 34 -5.41 15.74 9.60
N GLY A 35 -5.79 16.43 8.53
CA GLY A 35 -4.84 16.92 7.54
C GLY A 35 -4.11 18.16 8.06
N LYS A 36 -2.80 18.27 7.81
CA LYS A 36 -2.01 19.47 8.14
C LYS A 36 -0.99 19.77 7.04
N LEU A 37 -0.63 21.04 6.93
CA LEU A 37 0.57 21.49 6.22
C LEU A 37 1.63 21.84 7.26
N VAL A 38 2.72 21.09 7.31
CA VAL A 38 3.82 21.31 8.27
C VAL A 38 5.11 21.46 7.48
N SER A 39 5.79 22.60 7.63
CA SER A 39 7.03 22.90 6.91
C SER A 39 6.92 22.73 5.38
N GLY A 40 5.76 23.07 4.81
CA GLY A 40 5.46 22.91 3.39
C GLY A 40 5.08 21.49 2.95
N GLU A 41 5.04 20.52 3.86
CA GLU A 41 4.65 19.14 3.58
C GLU A 41 3.21 18.86 4.03
N ASN A 42 2.40 18.29 3.13
CA ASN A 42 1.06 17.81 3.47
C ASN A 42 1.17 16.48 4.21
N ILE A 43 0.73 16.46 5.47
CA ILE A 43 0.70 15.27 6.32
C ILE A 43 -0.72 14.93 6.74
N ARG A 44 -0.95 13.68 7.12
CA ARG A 44 -2.18 13.23 7.79
C ARG A 44 -1.84 12.65 9.15
N GLU A 45 -2.47 13.16 10.19
CA GLU A 45 -2.43 12.54 11.51
C GLU A 45 -3.67 11.68 11.72
N VAL A 46 -3.48 10.40 12.03
CA VAL A 46 -4.54 9.49 12.45
C VAL A 46 -4.34 9.22 13.94
N ILE A 47 -5.37 9.45 14.74
CA ILE A 47 -5.26 9.54 16.21
C ILE A 47 -6.32 8.66 16.85
N GLY A 48 -5.92 7.90 17.88
CA GLY A 48 -6.79 7.05 18.68
C GLY A 48 -7.07 5.71 17.98
N ASN A 49 -6.88 4.60 18.71
CA ASN A 49 -7.14 3.23 18.26
C ASN A 49 -6.70 2.96 16.81
N VAL A 50 -5.47 3.37 16.47
CA VAL A 50 -5.00 3.32 15.08
C VAL A 50 -4.74 1.88 14.67
N ILE A 51 -5.25 1.50 13.52
CA ILE A 51 -5.04 0.19 12.89
C ILE A 51 -4.63 0.41 11.44
N ILE A 52 -3.49 -0.18 11.07
CA ILE A 52 -2.92 -0.18 9.72
C ILE A 52 -2.89 -1.62 9.23
N ILE A 53 -3.42 -1.89 8.04
CA ILE A 53 -3.48 -3.22 7.46
C ILE A 53 -2.95 -3.17 6.03
N GLN A 54 -2.08 -4.11 5.69
CA GLN A 54 -1.66 -4.40 4.32
C GLN A 54 -1.41 -5.90 4.21
N ASP A 55 -2.16 -6.56 3.33
CA ASP A 55 -2.10 -8.03 3.15
C ASP A 55 -2.29 -8.77 4.49
N ASP A 56 -1.29 -9.51 4.95
CA ASP A 56 -1.28 -10.27 6.21
C ASP A 56 -0.72 -9.48 7.41
N ILE A 57 -0.24 -8.26 7.18
CA ILE A 57 0.37 -7.40 8.21
C ILE A 57 -0.70 -6.52 8.86
N LYS A 58 -0.74 -6.54 10.21
CA LYS A 58 -1.53 -5.60 11.01
C LYS A 58 -0.65 -4.85 12.00
N ILE A 59 -0.67 -3.52 11.94
CA ILE A 59 0.00 -2.66 12.91
C ILE A 59 -1.04 -1.88 13.70
N THR A 60 -0.91 -1.85 15.02
CA THR A 60 -1.71 -0.97 15.89
C THR A 60 -0.82 0.06 16.58
N CYS A 61 -1.36 1.25 16.84
CA CYS A 61 -0.67 2.28 17.63
C CYS A 61 -1.67 3.32 18.17
N SER A 62 -1.17 4.27 18.97
CA SER A 62 -1.99 5.36 19.52
C SER A 62 -2.14 6.53 18.53
N LYS A 63 -1.11 6.79 17.71
CA LYS A 63 -1.12 7.82 16.66
C LYS A 63 -0.22 7.41 15.49
N ALA A 64 -0.66 7.68 14.27
CA ALA A 64 0.15 7.61 13.07
C ALA A 64 0.24 8.98 12.38
N ILE A 65 1.42 9.36 11.90
CA ILE A 65 1.63 10.54 11.05
C ILE A 65 2.08 10.06 9.69
N GLN A 66 1.24 10.22 8.67
CA GLN A 66 1.54 9.86 7.29
C GLN A 66 2.09 11.07 6.55
N TYR A 67 3.27 10.90 5.94
CA TYR A 67 3.92 11.85 5.05
C TYR A 67 3.59 11.49 3.60
N LEU A 68 2.65 12.21 2.98
CA LEU A 68 2.07 11.83 1.69
C LEU A 68 3.10 11.86 0.55
N ALA A 69 3.99 12.85 0.55
CA ALA A 69 5.02 12.99 -0.47
C ALA A 69 6.14 11.94 -0.36
N LYS A 70 6.37 11.41 0.86
CA LYS A 70 7.45 10.46 1.16
C LYS A 70 6.99 9.00 1.18
N ASN A 71 5.68 8.77 1.09
CA ASN A 71 5.06 7.47 1.27
C ASN A 71 5.56 6.75 2.55
N SER A 72 5.65 7.49 3.65
CA SER A 72 6.13 6.98 4.94
C SER A 72 5.20 7.35 6.07
N ALA A 73 5.26 6.60 7.18
CA ALA A 73 4.48 6.87 8.37
C ALA A 73 5.35 6.79 9.63
N LEU A 74 5.15 7.74 10.54
CA LEU A 74 5.68 7.68 11.89
C LEU A 74 4.59 7.13 12.83
N LEU A 75 4.91 6.06 13.55
CA LEU A 75 3.99 5.38 14.47
C LEU A 75 4.39 5.71 15.91
N ILE A 76 3.43 6.17 16.72
CA ILE A 76 3.69 6.71 18.05
C ILE A 76 2.76 6.07 19.07
N GLY A 77 3.35 5.54 20.14
CA GLY A 77 2.66 5.01 21.31
C GLY A 77 2.03 3.63 21.12
N ASN A 78 2.30 2.72 22.04
CA ASN A 78 1.74 1.35 22.08
C ASN A 78 1.78 0.64 20.72
N VAL A 79 2.92 0.69 20.03
CA VAL A 79 3.07 0.13 18.68
C VAL A 79 3.18 -1.39 18.78
N VAL A 80 2.29 -2.10 18.09
CA VAL A 80 2.30 -3.57 18.00
C VAL A 80 2.16 -3.97 16.54
N LEU A 81 3.05 -4.84 16.08
CA LEU A 81 3.00 -5.49 14.77
C LEU A 81 2.54 -6.93 14.97
N THR A 82 1.60 -7.39 14.15
CA THR A 82 1.10 -8.77 14.13
C THR A 82 0.98 -9.25 12.70
#